data_AF-A0A4Y2TYX7-F1
#
_entry.id   AF-A0A4Y2TYX7-F1
#
_cell.length_a   1.000
_cell.length_b   1.000
_cell.length_c   1.000
_cell.angle_alpha   90.00
_cell.angle_beta   90.00
_cell.angle_gamma   90.00
#
_symmetry.space_group_name_H-M   'P 1'
#
loop_
_entity.id
_entity.type
_entity.pdbx_description
1 polymer ?
#
loop_
_entity_poly.entity_id
_entity_poly.type
_entity_poly.pdbx_seq_one_letter_code
_entity_poly.pdbx_strand_id
1 'polypeptide(L)'
;MNTDASNEGIGAVLSQKIGNEECVIVYFSRNLGKPGRNYCVRRKELLAIAKSIEHFHRYLYGRKFLIRTDNASLRRLLNFREPEGQIARWIQRLQEYDFEIQHLKGMQMLSLEDPVKRAVNIAQMPRKNSELKQTFS
;
A
#
# COMPACT_ATOMS: atom_id res chain seq x y z
N MET A 1 0.10 8.69 -0.98
CA MET A 1 -0.08 7.24 -1.05
C MET A 1 -0.84 6.78 0.18
N ASN A 2 -1.90 6.00 0.00
CA ASN A 2 -2.68 5.43 1.09
C ASN A 2 -2.46 3.91 1.09
N THR A 3 -2.19 3.31 2.24
CA THR A 3 -1.90 1.87 2.35
C THR A 3 -2.82 1.20 3.34
N ASP A 4 -3.25 -0.02 3.03
CA ASP A 4 -4.10 -0.85 3.88
C ASP A 4 -3.57 -2.29 3.93
N ALA A 5 -3.79 -2.96 5.06
CA ALA A 5 -3.40 -4.33 5.28
C ALA A 5 -4.50 -5.09 6.04
N SER A 6 -4.92 -6.22 5.47
CA SER A 6 -5.87 -7.14 6.09
C SER A 6 -5.22 -8.49 6.36
N ASN A 7 -6.00 -9.41 6.93
CA ASN A 7 -5.53 -10.79 7.14
C ASN A 7 -5.29 -11.55 5.83
N GLU A 8 -5.98 -11.16 4.76
CA GLU A 8 -5.94 -11.87 3.48
C GLU A 8 -4.97 -11.25 2.47
N GLY A 9 -4.76 -9.93 2.56
CA GLY A 9 -4.05 -9.18 1.53
C GLY A 9 -3.58 -7.80 1.99
N ILE A 10 -2.74 -7.20 1.17
CA ILE A 10 -2.24 -5.84 1.31
C ILE A 10 -2.61 -5.03 0.08
N GLY A 11 -2.80 -3.74 0.24
CA GLY A 11 -3.15 -2.85 -0.86
C GLY A 11 -2.68 -1.42 -0.64
N ALA A 12 -2.59 -0.68 -1.74
CA ALA A 12 -2.30 0.74 -1.70
C ALA A 12 -2.82 1.48 -2.92
N VAL A 13 -2.96 2.78 -2.76
CA VAL A 13 -3.33 3.72 -3.81
C VAL A 13 -2.35 4.86 -3.83
N LEU A 14 -1.82 5.15 -5.02
CA LEU A 14 -1.07 6.36 -5.28
C LEU A 14 -2.00 7.38 -5.92
N SER A 15 -2.16 8.50 -5.24
CA SER A 15 -2.95 9.65 -5.67
C SER A 15 -2.08 10.91 -5.69
N GLN A 16 -2.47 11.87 -6.53
CA GLN A 16 -1.89 13.19 -6.59
C GLN A 16 -3.00 14.24 -6.57
N LYS A 17 -2.74 15.36 -5.91
CA LYS A 17 -3.64 16.51 -5.91
C LYS A 17 -3.48 17.29 -7.22
N ILE A 18 -4.56 17.42 -8.00
CA ILE A 18 -4.62 18.21 -9.22
C ILE A 18 -5.68 19.29 -8.98
N GLY A 19 -5.25 20.54 -8.82
CA GLY A 19 -6.13 21.61 -8.35
C GLY A 19 -6.62 21.35 -6.92
N ASN A 20 -7.94 21.26 -6.73
CA ASN A 20 -8.57 20.95 -5.45
C ASN A 20 -8.98 19.48 -5.28
N GLU A 21 -8.78 18.65 -6.31
CA GLU A 21 -9.21 17.26 -6.31
C GLU A 21 -8.03 16.29 -6.11
N GLU A 22 -8.30 15.18 -5.42
CA GLU A 22 -7.34 14.08 -5.29
C GLU A 22 -7.62 13.06 -6.39
N CYS A 23 -6.73 12.99 -7.38
CA CYS A 23 -6.85 12.08 -8.51
C CYS A 23 -5.97 10.84 -8.29
N VAL A 24 -6.54 9.65 -8.49
CA VAL A 24 -5.76 8.42 -8.44
C VAL A 24 -4.91 8.25 -9.69
N ILE A 25 -3.64 7.94 -9.49
CA ILE A 25 -2.69 7.61 -10.54
C ILE A 25 -2.68 6.09 -10.76
N VAL A 26 -2.50 5.32 -9.69
CA VAL A 26 -2.31 3.87 -9.79
C VAL A 26 -2.70 3.14 -8.50
N TYR A 27 -3.16 1.91 -8.69
CA TYR A 27 -3.57 0.99 -7.63
C TYR A 27 -2.59 -0.17 -7.49
N PHE A 28 -2.41 -0.65 -6.26
CA PHE A 28 -1.64 -1.84 -5.93
C PHE A 28 -2.46 -2.74 -5.01
N SER A 29 -2.47 -4.04 -5.27
CA SER A 29 -3.03 -5.04 -4.37
C SER A 29 -2.29 -6.37 -4.51
N ARG A 30 -2.19 -7.10 -3.40
CA ARG A 30 -1.54 -8.41 -3.37
C ARG A 30 -2.10 -9.28 -2.24
N ASN A 31 -2.42 -10.52 -2.56
CA ASN A 31 -2.78 -11.52 -1.55
C ASN A 31 -1.57 -11.96 -0.74
N LEU A 32 -1.77 -12.14 0.56
CA LEU A 32 -0.77 -12.70 1.47
C LEU A 32 -0.78 -14.24 1.36
N GLY A 33 0.39 -14.82 1.12
CA GLY A 33 0.59 -16.27 1.26
C GLY A 33 0.55 -16.72 2.72
N LYS A 34 0.53 -18.04 2.97
CA LYS A 34 0.40 -18.61 4.33
C LYS A 34 1.31 -17.96 5.38
N PRO A 35 2.61 -17.71 5.13
CA PRO A 35 3.47 -17.06 6.13
C PRO A 35 3.07 -15.61 6.41
N GLY A 36 2.64 -14.86 5.38
CA GLY A 36 2.25 -13.46 5.51
C GLY A 36 0.94 -13.26 6.26
N ARG A 37 0.00 -14.22 6.17
CA ARG A 37 -1.27 -14.18 6.91
C ARG A 37 -1.06 -14.30 8.42
N ASN A 38 -0.02 -15.01 8.84
CA ASN A 38 0.34 -15.20 10.25
C ASN A 38 1.12 -14.01 10.83
N TYR A 39 1.44 -12.99 10.03
CA TYR A 39 2.09 -11.80 10.55
C TYR A 39 1.14 -11.01 11.45
N CYS A 40 1.70 -10.44 12.52
CA CYS A 40 0.99 -9.47 13.35
C CYS A 40 0.64 -8.23 12.51
N VAL A 41 -0.39 -7.49 12.94
CA VAL A 41 -0.95 -6.32 12.24
C VAL A 41 0.15 -5.33 11.81
N ARG A 42 1.01 -4.93 12.75
CA ARG A 42 2.14 -4.01 12.48
C ARG A 42 3.09 -4.50 11.37
N ARG A 43 3.37 -5.81 11.34
CA ARG A 43 4.26 -6.39 10.33
C ARG A 43 3.58 -6.47 8.97
N LYS A 44 2.26 -6.68 8.92
CA LYS A 44 1.47 -6.66 7.67
C LYS A 44 1.45 -5.26 7.06
N GLU A 45 1.30 -4.22 7.87
CA GLU A 45 1.34 -2.84 7.40
C GLU A 45 2.70 -2.42 6.86
N LEU A 46 3.79 -2.78 7.56
CA LEU A 46 5.13 -2.53 7.06
C LEU A 46 5.37 -3.24 5.72
N LEU A 47 4.89 -4.47 5.61
CA LEU A 47 4.94 -5.22 4.36
C LEU A 47 4.11 -4.54 3.27
N ALA A 48 2.91 -4.04 3.60
CA ALA A 48 2.08 -3.28 2.66
C ALA A 48 2.86 -2.10 2.09
N ILE A 49 3.43 -1.26 2.96
CA ILE A 49 4.19 -0.07 2.55
C ILE A 49 5.43 -0.43 1.74
N ALA A 50 6.24 -1.37 2.23
CA ALA A 50 7.46 -1.78 1.53
C ALA A 50 7.14 -2.31 0.12
N LYS A 51 6.06 -3.09 -0.03
CA LYS A 51 5.65 -3.62 -1.34
C LYS A 51 5.01 -2.58 -2.24
N SER A 52 4.24 -1.65 -1.67
CA SER A 52 3.65 -0.55 -2.43
C SER A 52 4.70 0.42 -2.94
N ILE A 53 5.70 0.78 -2.13
CA ILE A 53 6.80 1.64 -2.56
C ILE A 53 7.62 0.97 -3.66
N GLU A 54 7.91 -0.33 -3.53
CA GLU A 54 8.57 -1.10 -4.58
C GLU A 54 7.76 -1.08 -5.89
N HIS A 55 6.44 -1.24 -5.81
CA HIS A 55 5.57 -1.19 -6.98
C HIS A 55 5.49 0.22 -7.61
N PHE A 56 5.44 1.27 -6.78
CA PHE A 56 5.35 2.66 -7.21
C PHE A 56 6.71 3.33 -7.39
N HIS A 57 7.82 2.58 -7.39
CA HIS A 57 9.19 3.13 -7.38
C HIS A 57 9.41 4.24 -8.41
N ARG A 58 8.96 4.02 -9.66
CA ARG A 58 9.10 5.00 -10.75
C ARG A 58 8.40 6.34 -10.49
N TYR A 59 7.36 6.35 -9.64
CA TYR A 59 6.61 7.56 -9.29
C TYR A 59 7.16 8.25 -8.04
N LEU A 60 7.78 7.49 -7.13
CA LEU A 60 8.15 7.94 -5.79
C LEU A 60 9.64 8.27 -5.65
N TYR A 61 10.50 7.61 -6.41
CA TYR A 61 11.94 7.77 -6.27
C TYR A 61 12.39 9.20 -6.57
N GLY A 62 13.23 9.75 -5.69
CA GLY A 62 13.73 11.14 -5.79
C GLY A 62 12.68 12.22 -5.50
N ARG A 63 11.51 11.87 -4.95
CA ARG A 63 10.45 12.83 -4.62
C ARG A 63 10.00 12.65 -3.17
N LYS A 64 9.62 13.76 -2.54
CA LYS A 64 8.96 13.71 -1.23
C LYS A 64 7.49 13.34 -1.38
N PHE A 65 7.01 12.38 -0.60
CA PHE A 65 5.59 11.97 -0.62
C PHE A 65 5.04 11.67 0.77
N LEU A 66 3.72 11.60 0.86
CA LEU A 66 3.00 11.30 2.10
C LEU A 66 2.44 9.88 2.06
N ILE A 67 2.71 9.12 3.12
CA ILE A 67 2.12 7.81 3.38
C ILE A 67 1.02 7.97 4.41
N ARG A 68 -0.20 7.61 4.04
CA ARG A 68 -1.38 7.64 4.91
C ARG A 68 -1.74 6.21 5.30
N THR A 69 -1.85 5.97 6.61
CA THR A 69 -2.19 4.67 7.20
C THR A 69 -3.15 4.86 8.38
N ASP A 70 -4.00 3.87 8.63
CA ASP A 70 -4.89 3.79 9.79
C ASP A 70 -4.21 3.33 11.07
N ASN A 71 -2.92 2.96 11.03
CA ASN A 71 -2.19 2.52 12.21
C ASN A 71 -1.11 3.49 12.68
N ALA A 72 -1.38 4.14 13.81
CA ALA A 72 -0.47 5.04 14.49
C ALA A 72 0.84 4.36 14.95
N SER A 73 0.83 3.03 15.10
CA SER A 73 1.98 2.24 15.57
C SER A 73 3.11 2.15 14.54
N LEU A 74 2.82 2.41 13.27
CA LEU A 74 3.81 2.33 12.20
C LEU A 74 4.93 3.38 12.37
N ARG A 75 4.60 4.57 12.89
CA ARG A 75 5.59 5.61 13.19
C ARG A 75 6.62 5.14 14.22
N ARG A 76 6.21 4.26 15.15
CA ARG A 76 7.12 3.62 16.12
C ARG A 76 7.95 2.50 15.49
N LEU A 77 7.43 1.84 14.47
CA LEU A 77 8.10 0.72 13.81
C LEU A 77 9.33 1.14 13.01
N LEU A 78 9.32 2.34 12.42
CA LEU A 78 10.51 2.90 11.76
C LEU A 78 11.60 3.34 12.75
N ASN A 79 11.24 3.60 14.00
CA ASN A 79 12.15 4.01 15.07
C ASN A 79 12.62 2.82 15.92
N PHE A 80 12.45 1.59 15.44
CA PHE A 80 12.88 0.41 16.17
C PHE A 80 14.42 0.37 16.24
N ARG A 81 14.98 0.26 17.45
CA ARG A 81 16.43 0.40 17.67
C ARG A 81 17.27 -0.66 16.96
N GLU A 82 16.76 -1.88 16.83
CA GLU A 82 17.48 -3.01 16.23
C GLU A 82 16.49 -3.89 15.44
N PRO A 83 16.11 -3.51 14.22
CA PRO A 83 15.30 -4.37 13.38
C PRO A 83 16.15 -5.54 12.87
N GLU A 84 15.60 -6.76 12.92
CA GLU A 84 16.29 -7.97 12.47
C GLU A 84 15.61 -8.63 11.26
N GLY A 85 16.40 -9.42 10.53
CA GLY A 85 15.93 -10.31 9.47
C GLY A 85 15.14 -9.61 8.37
N GLN A 86 13.89 -10.03 8.17
CA GLN A 86 13.06 -9.48 7.09
C GLN A 86 12.63 -8.03 7.33
N ILE A 87 12.42 -7.63 8.60
CA ILE A 87 12.00 -6.27 8.95
C ILE A 87 13.14 -5.28 8.68
N ALA A 88 14.38 -5.64 9.02
CA ALA A 88 15.57 -4.85 8.72
C ALA A 88 15.68 -4.53 7.22
N ARG A 89 15.52 -5.54 6.36
CA ARG A 89 15.56 -5.38 4.91
C ARG A 89 14.47 -4.46 4.38
N TRP A 90 13.27 -4.51 4.95
CA TRP A 90 12.20 -3.59 4.57
C TRP A 90 12.51 -2.17 5.01
N ILE A 91 12.98 -1.97 6.25
CA ILE A 91 13.34 -0.63 6.74
C ILE A 91 14.48 -0.03 5.91
N GLN A 92 15.52 -0.80 5.61
CA GLN A 92 16.62 -0.35 4.75
C GLN A 92 16.11 0.09 3.37
N ARG A 93 15.19 -0.67 2.76
CA ARG A 93 14.55 -0.29 1.50
C ARG A 93 13.78 1.03 1.62
N LEU A 94 13.12 1.26 2.75
CA LEU A 94 12.36 2.48 3.00
C LEU A 94 13.27 3.70 3.15
N GLN A 95 14.48 3.53 3.67
CA GLN A 95 15.45 4.62 3.82
C GLN A 95 15.92 5.21 2.48
N GLU A 96 15.72 4.51 1.35
CA GLU A 96 16.00 5.03 0.01
C GLU A 96 15.01 6.12 -0.46
N TYR A 97 13.93 6.35 0.29
CA TYR A 97 12.83 7.24 -0.10
C TYR A 97 12.62 8.37 0.91
N ASP A 98 12.26 9.55 0.40
CA ASP A 98 11.86 10.68 1.23
C ASP A 98 10.33 10.68 1.41
N PHE A 99 9.88 10.32 2.61
CA PHE A 99 8.46 10.31 2.91
C PHE A 99 8.13 10.69 4.35
N GLU A 100 6.91 11.17 4.53
CA GLU A 100 6.31 11.38 5.85
C GLU A 100 5.17 10.39 6.07
N ILE A 101 4.96 9.98 7.34
CA ILE A 101 3.82 9.15 7.73
C ILE A 101 2.77 10.03 8.39
N GLN A 102 1.56 10.00 7.84
CA GLN A 102 0.37 10.56 8.44
C GLN A 102 -0.56 9.44 8.89
N HIS A 103 -0.90 9.45 10.18
CA HIS A 103 -1.95 8.59 10.72
C HIS A 103 -3.32 9.21 10.41
N LEU A 104 -4.19 8.46 9.75
CA LEU A 104 -5.58 8.82 9.57
C LEU A 104 -6.45 7.96 10.49
N LYS A 105 -7.42 8.57 11.18
CA LYS A 105 -8.44 7.77 11.88
C LYS A 105 -9.33 7.08 10.85
N GLY A 106 -9.86 5.89 11.14
CA GLY A 106 -10.61 5.07 10.17
C GLY A 106 -11.70 5.82 9.40
N MET A 107 -12.43 6.75 10.05
CA MET A 107 -13.46 7.56 9.38
C MET A 107 -12.91 8.60 8.37
N GLN A 108 -11.67 9.06 8.57
CA GLN A 108 -10.96 9.92 7.61
C GLN A 108 -10.36 9.11 6.47
N MET A 109 -9.94 7.86 6.73
CA MET A 109 -9.55 6.93 5.68
C MET A 109 -10.75 6.60 4.79
N LEU A 110 -11.92 6.31 5.39
CA LEU A 110 -13.20 6.10 4.71
C LEU A 110 -13.61 7.24 3.76
N SER A 111 -13.36 8.49 4.15
CA SER A 111 -13.63 9.64 3.29
C SER A 111 -12.67 9.75 2.08
N LEU A 112 -11.51 9.10 2.15
CA LEU A 112 -10.51 9.03 1.07
C LEU A 112 -10.54 7.65 0.36
N GLU A 113 -11.45 6.75 0.77
CA GLU A 113 -11.50 5.33 0.40
C GLU A 113 -12.34 5.04 -0.85
N ASP A 114 -13.13 5.98 -1.37
CA ASP A 114 -13.92 5.74 -2.58
C ASP A 114 -13.09 5.19 -3.76
N PRO A 115 -11.81 5.58 -3.92
CA PRO A 115 -10.90 4.94 -4.87
C PRO A 115 -10.21 3.68 -4.32
N VAL A 116 -9.81 3.66 -3.04
CA VAL A 116 -9.07 2.54 -2.39
C VAL A 116 -9.90 1.27 -2.27
N LYS A 117 -11.16 1.39 -1.86
CA LYS A 117 -12.11 0.26 -1.80
C LYS A 117 -12.45 -0.29 -3.18
N ARG A 118 -12.47 0.55 -4.23
CA ARG A 118 -12.59 0.05 -5.61
C ARG A 118 -11.42 -0.88 -5.95
N ALA A 119 -10.19 -0.57 -5.55
CA ALA A 119 -9.04 -1.45 -5.78
C ALA A 119 -9.01 -2.74 -4.94
N VAL A 120 -9.46 -2.67 -3.69
CA VAL A 120 -9.62 -3.86 -2.83
C VAL A 120 -10.75 -4.75 -3.37
N ASN A 121 -11.86 -4.18 -3.86
CA ASN A 121 -12.92 -4.92 -4.57
C ASN A 121 -12.43 -5.54 -5.89
N ILE A 122 -11.55 -4.86 -6.64
CA ILE A 122 -10.93 -5.42 -7.85
C ILE A 122 -10.07 -6.66 -7.52
N ALA A 123 -9.43 -6.71 -6.35
CA ALA A 123 -8.70 -7.89 -5.89
C ALA A 123 -9.60 -9.05 -5.44
N GLN A 124 -10.87 -8.77 -5.13
CA GLN A 124 -11.90 -9.75 -4.73
C GLN A 124 -12.77 -10.23 -5.89
N MET A 125 -12.69 -9.62 -7.08
CA MET A 125 -13.34 -10.17 -8.26
C MET A 125 -12.72 -11.52 -8.63
N PRO A 126 -13.52 -12.58 -8.83
CA PRO A 126 -13.00 -13.80 -9.43
C PRO A 126 -12.37 -13.41 -10.76
N ARG A 127 -11.09 -13.76 -10.96
CA ARG A 127 -10.49 -13.66 -12.28
C ARG A 127 -11.34 -14.51 -13.21
N LYS A 128 -12.15 -13.88 -14.07
CA LYS A 128 -12.73 -14.59 -15.21
C LYS A 128 -11.54 -15.05 -16.05
N ASN A 129 -11.25 -16.35 -15.98
CA ASN A 129 -10.37 -17.01 -16.92
C ASN A 129 -10.94 -16.81 -18.33
N SER A 130 -10.04 -16.43 -19.24
CA SER A 130 -10.10 -16.69 -20.69
C SER A 130 -11.44 -16.45 -21.39
N GLU A 131 -11.58 -15.28 -22.04
CA GLU A 131 -12.15 -15.19 -23.39
C GLU A 131 -12.00 -13.75 -23.93
N LEU A 132 -10.86 -13.48 -24.54
CA LEU A 132 -10.79 -12.56 -25.68
C LEU A 132 -9.98 -13.27 -26.74
N LYS A 133 -10.63 -14.21 -27.43
CA LYS A 133 -10.23 -14.54 -28.79
C LYS A 133 -10.33 -13.26 -29.61
N GLN A 134 -9.26 -12.98 -30.33
CA GLN A 134 -9.22 -12.00 -31.40
C GLN A 134 -10.47 -12.07 -32.27
N THR A 135 -11.14 -10.94 -32.45
CA THR A 135 -11.82 -10.60 -33.69
C THR A 135 -11.79 -9.10 -33.87
N PHE A 136 -10.84 -8.62 -34.67
CA PHE A 136 -11.02 -7.44 -35.52
C PHE A 136 -10.29 -7.72 -36.84
N SER A 137 -11.11 -7.76 -37.89
CA SER A 137 -10.90 -7.85 -39.35
C SER A 137 -10.04 -8.98 -39.91
#